data_AF-A0A803N0H1-F1
#
_entry.id   AF-A0A803N0H1-F1
#
_cell.length_a   1.000
_cell.length_b   1.000
_cell.length_c   1.000
_cell.angle_alpha   90.00
_cell.angle_beta   90.00
_cell.angle_gamma   90.00
#
_symmetry.space_group_name_H-M   'P 1'
#
loop_
_entity.id
_entity.type
_entity.pdbx_description
1 polymer ?
#
loop_
_entity_poly.entity_id
_entity_poly.type
_entity_poly.pdbx_seq_one_letter_code
_entity_poly.pdbx_strand_id
1 'polypeptide(L)'
;MTVLEQILEASNHQQSIDEPLNYPFNLSADTIIPNLKPSSENPLSLLQPLSGFEISQPDVKLIELTSTFFKKLKRKIKSPQSLSSASFVKLLTSFLEQVGVIKFGGLDGLVSKKDSDGNVEGYCCKLVEKLGSFVGRDVMGLVIEGCLILGNWMILETLIINKFIVDHGVRSDLLYNLVTKGRSELVCLCLRYFDDLESADLGRALKCFLSPSKEGCLNMVSVMSEWESEATAAIEKVGDKKSSGKKLGLAKDAALLLMVAYDQFSQAELCLHFLLSSSNVDEVVFSSALSKLNAEEMLNFVRYLGKWLHKYERFPHVGPCPKAATTLGLNLCQWVPRVEDVVKAFGLVVDEHFSSLALHSEFHEVLKAVEGVVSSLVSEGRFCCSVANVIEVLKPEVGGSPPTLGYEKNLSFFTHLQAGIISDEFLITQRWNLNPGVYGKIVRNAVDTFQRHVGQVITQIQEAASKFDLCINCNVPRNAVLQAHLLLSAMRRT
;
A
#
# COMPACT_ATOMS: atom_id res chain seq x y z
N MET A 1 -38.74 13.30 16.72
CA MET A 1 -37.46 13.16 16.01
C MET A 1 -36.45 12.58 16.97
N THR A 2 -35.94 11.40 16.69
CA THR A 2 -34.82 10.81 17.43
C THR A 2 -33.53 11.55 17.06
N VAL A 3 -32.51 11.48 17.91
CA VAL A 3 -31.17 12.01 17.61
C VAL A 3 -30.64 11.41 16.30
N LEU A 4 -30.96 10.13 16.02
CA LEU A 4 -30.58 9.46 14.79
C LEU A 4 -31.25 10.08 13.55
N GLU A 5 -32.53 10.42 13.64
CA GLU A 5 -33.28 11.09 12.56
C GLU A 5 -32.73 12.50 12.30
N GLN A 6 -32.38 13.24 13.35
CA GLN A 6 -31.77 14.56 13.23
C GLN A 6 -30.36 14.51 12.62
N ILE A 7 -29.56 13.50 12.99
CA ILE A 7 -28.24 13.26 12.38
C ILE A 7 -28.40 12.90 10.90
N LEU A 8 -29.37 12.04 10.56
CA LEU A 8 -29.68 11.68 9.17
C LEU A 8 -30.16 12.89 8.35
N GLU A 9 -31.02 13.74 8.91
CA GLU A 9 -31.55 14.92 8.23
C GLU A 9 -30.48 16.00 8.03
N ALA A 10 -29.62 16.22 9.03
CA ALA A 10 -28.45 17.11 8.93
C ALA A 10 -27.38 16.57 7.99
N SER A 11 -27.17 15.24 7.96
CA SER A 11 -26.25 14.59 7.02
C SER A 11 -26.73 14.70 5.57
N ASN A 12 -28.04 14.79 5.33
CA ASN A 12 -28.61 14.99 4.01
C ASN A 12 -28.51 16.44 3.52
N HIS A 13 -28.26 17.40 4.40
CA HIS A 13 -27.97 18.79 4.05
C HIS A 13 -26.46 18.98 3.83
N GLN A 14 -25.91 18.34 2.80
CA GLN A 14 -24.57 18.69 2.34
C GLN A 14 -24.61 20.11 1.77
N GLN A 15 -23.91 21.03 2.42
CA GLN A 15 -23.66 22.37 1.87
C GLN A 15 -23.05 22.21 0.47
N SER A 16 -23.65 22.89 -0.51
CA SER A 16 -23.18 22.91 -1.88
C SER A 16 -21.70 23.28 -1.96
N ILE A 17 -20.93 22.58 -2.81
CA ILE A 17 -19.52 22.86 -3.14
C ILE A 17 -19.32 24.32 -3.60
N ASP A 18 -20.41 25.00 -3.98
CA ASP A 18 -20.33 26.37 -4.50
C ASP A 18 -20.18 27.49 -3.46
N GLU A 19 -20.40 27.21 -2.18
CA GLU A 19 -20.34 28.21 -1.12
C GLU A 19 -19.24 27.87 -0.09
N PRO A 20 -18.55 28.89 0.45
CA PRO A 20 -17.57 28.65 1.51
C PRO A 20 -18.27 28.10 2.75
N LEU A 21 -17.60 27.19 3.45
CA LEU A 21 -18.14 26.62 4.68
C LEU A 21 -18.28 27.71 5.74
N ASN A 22 -19.39 27.66 6.48
CA ASN A 22 -19.63 28.60 7.58
C ASN A 22 -18.57 28.45 8.68
N TYR A 23 -18.07 27.23 8.88
CA TYR A 23 -16.99 26.89 9.81
C TYR A 23 -15.96 26.01 9.09
N PRO A 24 -14.99 26.63 8.41
CA PRO A 24 -14.13 25.91 7.47
C PRO A 24 -13.02 25.08 8.14
N PHE A 25 -12.71 25.32 9.42
CA PHE A 25 -11.67 24.63 10.18
C PHE A 25 -12.16 24.20 11.58
N ASN A 26 -11.41 23.29 12.21
CA ASN A 26 -11.70 22.86 13.58
C ASN A 26 -11.51 24.04 14.55
N LEU A 27 -12.60 24.41 15.24
CA LEU A 27 -12.59 25.46 16.25
C LEU A 27 -11.82 25.01 17.50
N SER A 28 -11.19 25.96 18.20
CA SER A 28 -10.40 25.63 19.39
C SER A 28 -11.30 25.12 20.53
N ALA A 29 -11.19 23.82 20.83
CA ALA A 29 -11.91 23.17 21.92
C ALA A 29 -11.55 23.76 23.30
N ASP A 30 -10.33 24.25 23.45
CA ASP A 30 -9.80 24.81 24.71
C ASP A 30 -10.59 26.04 25.18
N THR A 31 -11.20 26.76 24.24
CA THR A 31 -12.06 27.92 24.54
C THR A 31 -13.54 27.58 24.60
N ILE A 32 -13.95 26.52 23.89
CA ILE A 32 -15.37 26.15 23.75
C ILE A 32 -15.80 25.28 24.93
N ILE A 33 -15.14 24.14 25.16
CA ILE A 33 -15.59 23.13 26.13
C ILE A 33 -15.71 23.68 27.55
N PRO A 34 -14.77 24.49 28.08
CA PRO A 34 -14.88 25.02 29.44
C PRO A 34 -16.02 26.03 29.64
N ASN A 35 -16.51 26.64 28.55
CA ASN A 35 -17.53 27.68 28.59
C ASN A 35 -18.95 27.14 28.32
N LEU A 36 -19.08 25.86 27.93
CA LEU A 36 -20.37 25.21 27.74
C LEU A 36 -21.07 25.02 29.09
N LYS A 37 -22.24 25.64 29.23
CA LYS A 37 -23.11 25.51 30.41
C LYS A 37 -24.50 25.01 29.99
N PRO A 38 -25.11 24.09 30.73
CA PRO A 38 -26.49 23.70 30.47
C PRO A 38 -27.42 24.92 30.57
N SER A 39 -28.32 25.06 29.61
CA SER A 39 -29.26 26.20 29.55
C SER A 39 -30.32 26.18 30.67
N SER A 40 -30.42 25.09 31.44
CA SER A 40 -31.29 25.00 32.63
C SER A 40 -30.69 24.06 33.68
N GLU A 41 -30.94 24.29 34.96
CA GLU A 41 -30.47 23.42 36.06
C GLU A 41 -31.39 22.20 36.32
N ASN A 42 -32.39 21.95 35.46
CA ASN A 42 -33.46 21.00 35.78
C ASN A 42 -33.03 19.53 35.52
N PRO A 43 -32.80 18.70 36.56
CA PRO A 43 -32.11 17.41 36.42
C PRO A 43 -32.94 16.30 35.76
N LEU A 44 -34.16 16.58 35.32
CA LEU A 44 -35.11 15.59 34.77
C LEU A 44 -35.18 15.59 33.23
N SER A 45 -34.52 16.52 32.55
CA SER A 45 -34.47 16.56 31.08
C SER A 45 -33.22 15.84 30.56
N LEU A 46 -33.39 14.64 29.98
CA LEU A 46 -32.31 13.80 29.43
C LEU A 46 -31.47 14.46 28.31
N LEU A 47 -31.93 15.57 27.72
CA LEU A 47 -31.21 16.36 26.72
C LEU A 47 -31.40 17.86 27.02
N GLN A 48 -30.41 18.49 27.63
CA GLN A 48 -30.41 19.94 27.85
C GLN A 48 -29.61 20.66 26.76
N PRO A 49 -30.15 21.72 26.14
CA PRO A 49 -29.38 22.58 25.24
C PRO A 49 -28.19 23.18 25.98
N LEU A 50 -26.99 23.10 25.41
CA LEU A 50 -25.81 23.78 25.93
C LEU A 50 -25.78 25.23 25.43
N SER A 51 -25.50 26.16 26.34
CA SER A 51 -25.28 27.59 26.10
C SER A 51 -23.81 27.94 26.38
N GLY A 52 -23.34 29.11 25.94
CA GLY A 52 -21.94 29.52 26.14
C GLY A 52 -20.97 29.08 25.03
N PHE A 53 -21.49 28.57 23.91
CA PHE A 53 -20.70 28.42 22.69
C PHE A 53 -20.44 29.80 22.08
N GLU A 54 -19.24 30.34 22.33
CA GLU A 54 -18.75 31.56 21.70
C GLU A 54 -17.50 31.24 20.89
N ILE A 55 -17.47 31.69 19.64
CA ILE A 55 -16.31 31.52 18.77
C ILE A 55 -15.26 32.55 19.17
N SER A 56 -14.03 32.10 19.37
CA SER A 56 -12.93 32.98 19.77
C SER A 56 -12.71 34.09 18.72
N GLN A 57 -12.33 35.29 19.17
CA GLN A 57 -12.05 36.41 18.25
C GLN A 57 -11.00 36.09 17.17
N PRO A 58 -9.91 35.34 17.45
CA PRO A 58 -9.01 34.85 16.42
C PRO A 58 -9.68 33.94 15.38
N ASP A 59 -10.59 33.06 15.82
CA ASP A 59 -11.32 32.17 14.92
C ASP A 59 -12.31 32.96 14.04
N VAL A 60 -13.00 33.98 14.57
CA VAL A 60 -13.84 34.87 13.75
C VAL A 60 -13.02 35.54 12.64
N LYS A 61 -11.85 36.11 12.98
CA LYS A 61 -10.95 36.72 11.99
C LYS A 61 -10.47 35.70 10.95
N LEU A 62 -10.19 34.47 11.36
CA LEU A 62 -9.76 33.43 10.45
C LEU A 62 -10.89 32.97 9.51
N ILE A 63 -12.13 32.90 9.99
CA ILE A 63 -13.32 32.61 9.15
C ILE A 63 -13.47 33.71 8.08
N GLU A 64 -13.40 34.98 8.46
CA GLU A 64 -13.50 36.11 7.53
C GLU A 64 -12.37 36.11 6.49
N LEU A 65 -11.13 35.85 6.93
CA LEU A 65 -9.96 35.75 6.07
C LEU A 65 -10.13 34.61 5.05
N THR A 66 -10.52 33.43 5.52
CA THR A 66 -10.77 32.23 4.69
C THR A 66 -11.85 32.49 3.65
N SER A 67 -12.99 33.05 4.05
CA SER A 67 -14.10 33.38 3.14
C SER A 67 -13.69 34.40 2.08
N THR A 68 -12.93 35.43 2.47
CA THR A 68 -12.41 36.46 1.56
C THR A 68 -11.43 35.86 0.55
N PHE A 69 -10.52 35.01 1.03
CA PHE A 69 -9.57 34.31 0.18
C PHE A 69 -10.28 33.37 -0.81
N PHE A 70 -11.21 32.54 -0.34
CA PHE A 70 -12.02 31.65 -1.17
C PHE A 70 -12.69 32.39 -2.32
N LYS A 71 -13.45 33.47 -2.01
CA LYS A 71 -14.14 34.28 -3.03
C LYS A 71 -13.18 34.94 -4.01
N LYS A 72 -11.99 35.34 -3.56
CA LYS A 72 -10.96 35.96 -4.40
C LYS A 72 -10.29 34.93 -5.32
N LEU A 73 -9.93 33.77 -4.80
CA LEU A 73 -9.29 32.69 -5.55
C LEU A 73 -10.25 32.08 -6.57
N LYS A 74 -11.48 31.73 -6.16
CA LYS A 74 -12.53 31.19 -7.06
C LYS A 74 -12.78 32.09 -8.27
N ARG A 75 -12.87 33.41 -8.05
CA ARG A 75 -13.02 34.39 -9.15
C ARG A 75 -11.83 34.39 -10.10
N LYS A 76 -10.61 34.30 -9.57
CA LYS A 76 -9.39 34.29 -10.38
C LYS A 76 -9.20 33.00 -11.17
N ILE A 77 -9.55 31.85 -10.58
CA ILE A 77 -9.52 30.55 -11.25
C ILE A 77 -10.49 30.52 -12.44
N LYS A 78 -11.72 31.04 -12.27
CA LYS A 78 -12.72 31.15 -13.35
C LYS A 78 -12.29 32.08 -14.49
N SER A 79 -11.24 32.89 -14.33
CA SER A 79 -10.71 33.80 -15.35
C SER A 79 -9.22 33.56 -15.59
N PRO A 80 -8.85 32.47 -16.29
CA PRO A 80 -7.48 31.96 -16.36
C PRO A 80 -6.45 32.96 -16.91
N GLN A 81 -6.85 33.87 -17.79
CA GLN A 81 -5.95 34.90 -18.34
C GLN A 81 -5.45 35.91 -17.30
N SER A 82 -6.07 35.96 -16.12
CA SER A 82 -5.74 36.92 -15.05
C SER A 82 -4.86 36.36 -13.93
N LEU A 83 -4.55 35.05 -13.96
CA LEU A 83 -3.85 34.36 -12.89
C LEU A 83 -2.60 33.66 -13.45
N SER A 84 -1.43 34.28 -13.29
CA SER A 84 -0.16 33.61 -13.56
C SER A 84 0.25 32.73 -12.38
N SER A 85 1.10 31.72 -12.63
CA SER A 85 1.66 30.86 -11.58
C SER A 85 2.27 31.67 -10.43
N ALA A 86 3.18 32.61 -10.73
CA ALA A 86 3.80 33.48 -9.73
C ALA A 86 2.78 34.31 -8.92
N SER A 87 1.71 34.79 -9.57
CA SER A 87 0.66 35.54 -8.88
C SER A 87 -0.20 34.67 -7.96
N PHE A 88 -0.41 33.41 -8.33
CA PHE A 88 -1.09 32.42 -7.50
C PHE A 88 -0.27 32.06 -6.27
N VAL A 89 1.01 31.74 -6.45
CA VAL A 89 1.94 31.44 -5.34
C VAL A 89 1.99 32.63 -4.38
N LYS A 90 2.17 33.85 -4.88
CA LYS A 90 2.19 35.07 -4.05
C LYS A 90 0.87 35.27 -3.28
N LEU A 91 -0.27 34.99 -3.92
CA LEU A 91 -1.58 35.11 -3.29
C LEU A 91 -1.75 34.08 -2.16
N LEU A 92 -1.33 32.84 -2.38
CA LEU A 92 -1.38 31.76 -1.38
C LEU A 92 -0.42 32.04 -0.22
N THR A 93 0.82 32.42 -0.51
CA THR A 93 1.82 32.80 0.50
C THR A 93 1.29 33.90 1.41
N SER A 94 0.77 35.00 0.85
CA SER A 94 0.23 36.10 1.65
C SER A 94 -0.98 35.72 2.51
N PHE A 95 -1.78 34.76 2.06
CA PHE A 95 -2.87 34.20 2.85
C PHE A 95 -2.33 33.37 4.02
N LEU A 96 -1.42 32.43 3.77
CA LEU A 96 -0.83 31.58 4.81
C LEU A 96 -0.07 32.39 5.86
N GLU A 97 0.67 33.43 5.46
CA GLU A 97 1.35 34.33 6.41
C GLU A 97 0.35 34.98 7.39
N GLN A 98 -0.81 35.41 6.88
CA GLN A 98 -1.87 35.98 7.73
C GLN A 98 -2.50 34.92 8.65
N VAL A 99 -2.68 33.69 8.17
CA VAL A 99 -3.12 32.57 9.03
C VAL A 99 -2.13 32.36 10.18
N GLY A 100 -0.83 32.34 9.87
CA GLY A 100 0.23 32.20 10.87
C GLY A 100 0.20 33.33 11.91
N VAL A 101 0.06 34.58 11.48
CA VAL A 101 -0.05 35.73 12.39
C VAL A 101 -1.29 35.65 13.28
N ILE A 102 -2.45 35.26 12.74
CA ILE A 102 -3.70 35.17 13.53
C ILE A 102 -3.61 34.04 14.55
N LYS A 103 -3.05 32.88 14.18
CA LYS A 103 -3.01 31.70 15.05
C LYS A 103 -1.85 31.68 16.04
N PHE A 104 -0.69 32.18 15.65
CA PHE A 104 0.55 32.08 16.43
C PHE A 104 1.13 33.43 16.86
N GLY A 105 0.51 34.55 16.48
CA GLY A 105 1.00 35.90 16.80
C GLY A 105 2.21 36.35 15.97
N GLY A 106 2.70 35.49 15.07
CA GLY A 106 3.86 35.75 14.22
C GLY A 106 4.33 34.48 13.51
N LEU A 107 5.34 34.63 12.62
CA LEU A 107 5.97 33.51 11.91
C LEU A 107 7.36 33.17 12.46
N ASP A 108 7.87 33.97 13.40
CA ASP A 108 9.19 33.81 13.99
C ASP A 108 9.26 32.46 14.74
N GLY A 109 10.19 31.60 14.33
CA GLY A 109 10.33 30.23 14.85
C GLY A 109 9.49 29.18 14.13
N LEU A 110 8.51 29.58 13.31
CA LEU A 110 7.67 28.66 12.50
C LEU A 110 8.30 28.39 11.12
N VAL A 111 8.82 29.43 10.47
CA VAL A 111 9.55 29.35 9.19
C VAL A 111 10.78 30.27 9.27
N SER A 112 11.96 29.79 8.87
CA SER A 112 13.19 30.59 8.98
C SER A 112 13.28 31.61 7.86
N LYS A 113 13.71 32.84 8.15
CA LYS A 113 14.03 33.86 7.12
C LYS A 113 15.20 33.46 6.20
N LYS A 114 15.99 32.43 6.53
CA LYS A 114 16.96 31.83 5.58
C LYS A 114 16.30 30.95 4.53
N ASP A 115 15.07 30.50 4.78
CA ASP A 115 14.30 29.70 3.82
C ASP A 115 13.75 30.54 2.67
N SER A 116 13.83 31.88 2.79
CA SER A 116 13.43 32.86 1.76
C SER A 116 14.58 33.32 0.86
N ASP A 117 15.69 32.58 0.78
CA ASP A 117 16.87 32.87 -0.08
C ASP A 117 16.56 32.72 -1.59
N GLY A 118 15.49 33.34 -2.08
CA GLY A 118 15.17 33.56 -3.49
C GLY A 118 14.09 32.66 -4.09
N ASN A 119 13.74 31.53 -3.47
CA ASN A 119 12.70 30.62 -3.99
C ASN A 119 11.34 30.86 -3.34
N VAL A 120 10.50 31.67 -4.00
CA VAL A 120 9.14 32.01 -3.55
C VAL A 120 8.25 30.76 -3.43
N GLU A 121 8.38 29.79 -4.33
CA GLU A 121 7.62 28.53 -4.30
C GLU A 121 8.04 27.66 -3.12
N GLY A 122 9.34 27.49 -2.88
CA GLY A 122 9.85 26.71 -1.75
C GLY A 122 9.43 27.29 -0.39
N TYR A 123 9.40 28.61 -0.25
CA TYR A 123 8.88 29.27 0.94
C TYR A 123 7.36 29.04 1.10
N CYS A 124 6.60 29.09 0.00
CA CYS A 124 5.18 28.77 0.00
C CYS A 124 4.92 27.33 0.47
N CYS A 125 5.69 26.36 -0.04
CA CYS A 125 5.57 24.95 0.38
C CYS A 125 5.83 24.77 1.88
N LYS A 126 6.84 25.45 2.45
CA LYS A 126 7.09 25.42 3.90
C LYS A 126 5.93 25.98 4.71
N LEU A 127 5.33 27.08 4.25
CA LEU A 127 4.11 27.61 4.88
C LEU A 127 2.96 26.63 4.78
N VAL A 128 2.76 25.96 3.64
CA VAL A 128 1.74 24.91 3.47
C VAL A 128 1.99 23.77 4.46
N GLU A 129 3.21 23.25 4.55
CA GLU A 129 3.58 22.18 5.49
C GLU A 129 3.22 22.54 6.95
N LYS A 130 3.52 23.77 7.38
CA LYS A 130 3.29 24.19 8.78
C LYS A 130 1.87 24.66 9.08
N LEU A 131 1.20 25.28 8.10
CA LEU A 131 -0.06 25.99 8.32
C LEU A 131 -1.26 25.35 7.59
N GLY A 132 -1.03 24.36 6.73
CA GLY A 132 -2.07 23.75 5.90
C GLY A 132 -3.21 23.12 6.70
N SER A 133 -2.92 22.58 7.89
CA SER A 133 -3.94 22.02 8.79
C SER A 133 -4.92 23.06 9.36
N PHE A 134 -4.61 24.35 9.26
CA PHE A 134 -5.48 25.46 9.68
C PHE A 134 -6.31 26.03 8.53
N VAL A 135 -6.13 25.52 7.31
CA VAL A 135 -6.87 25.96 6.13
C VAL A 135 -8.05 25.02 5.91
N GLY A 136 -9.22 25.60 5.64
CA GLY A 136 -10.43 24.81 5.43
C GLY A 136 -10.40 23.97 4.15
N ARG A 137 -11.17 22.89 4.16
CA ARG A 137 -11.29 21.93 3.05
C ARG A 137 -11.77 22.56 1.74
N ASP A 138 -12.65 23.55 1.83
CA ASP A 138 -13.19 24.31 0.70
C ASP A 138 -12.11 25.16 0.02
N VAL A 139 -11.29 25.85 0.81
CA VAL A 139 -10.12 26.58 0.32
C VAL A 139 -9.07 25.62 -0.24
N MET A 140 -8.81 24.51 0.44
CA MET A 140 -7.85 23.51 -0.05
C MET A 140 -8.27 22.93 -1.41
N GLY A 141 -9.56 22.65 -1.62
CA GLY A 141 -10.09 22.24 -2.92
C GLY A 141 -9.75 23.25 -4.03
N LEU A 142 -9.96 24.55 -3.79
CA LEU A 142 -9.60 25.60 -4.76
C LEU A 142 -8.08 25.73 -4.97
N VAL A 143 -7.28 25.53 -3.92
CA VAL A 143 -5.81 25.55 -4.05
C VAL A 143 -5.34 24.40 -4.93
N ILE A 144 -5.90 23.19 -4.76
CA ILE A 144 -5.61 22.03 -5.61
C ILE A 144 -6.03 22.30 -7.06
N GLU A 145 -7.24 22.80 -7.28
CA GLU A 145 -7.73 23.18 -8.61
C GLU A 145 -6.80 24.21 -9.28
N GLY A 146 -6.41 25.25 -8.54
CA GLY A 146 -5.45 26.25 -8.99
C GLY A 146 -4.09 25.64 -9.34
N CYS A 147 -3.59 24.69 -8.55
CA CYS A 147 -2.34 24.00 -8.85
C CYS A 147 -2.43 23.18 -10.13
N LEU A 148 -3.54 22.46 -10.35
CA LEU A 148 -3.78 21.66 -11.56
C LEU A 148 -3.88 22.50 -12.82
N ILE A 149 -4.56 23.66 -12.76
CA ILE A 149 -4.72 24.58 -13.88
C ILE A 149 -3.38 25.23 -14.25
N LEU A 150 -2.63 25.70 -13.25
CA LEU A 150 -1.41 26.48 -13.46
C LEU A 150 -0.13 25.64 -13.55
N GLY A 151 -0.21 24.34 -13.27
CA GLY A 151 0.96 23.45 -13.24
C GLY A 151 1.89 23.68 -12.05
N ASN A 152 1.35 24.06 -10.89
CA ASN A 152 2.13 24.22 -9.65
C ASN A 152 2.31 22.89 -8.94
N TRP A 153 3.16 22.02 -9.52
CA TRP A 153 3.35 20.65 -9.06
C TRP A 153 4.00 20.55 -7.67
N MET A 154 4.93 21.45 -7.34
CA MET A 154 5.65 21.43 -6.06
C MET A 154 4.71 21.68 -4.85
N ILE A 155 3.77 22.61 -5.00
CA ILE A 155 2.76 22.87 -3.97
C ILE A 155 1.81 21.67 -3.87
N LEU A 156 1.41 21.10 -5.01
CA LEU A 156 0.51 19.94 -5.04
C LEU A 156 1.16 18.71 -4.38
N GLU A 157 2.43 18.44 -4.66
CA GLU A 157 3.24 17.43 -3.98
C GLU A 157 3.25 17.64 -2.46
N THR A 158 3.47 18.88 -2.02
CA THR A 158 3.45 19.24 -0.58
C THR A 158 2.08 18.95 0.05
N LEU A 159 0.98 19.24 -0.64
CA LEU A 159 -0.38 18.96 -0.17
C LEU A 159 -0.65 17.46 -0.04
N ILE A 160 -0.17 16.64 -0.99
CA ILE A 160 -0.33 15.18 -0.99
C ILE A 160 0.47 14.55 0.15
N ILE A 161 1.76 14.88 0.27
CA ILE A 161 2.67 14.31 1.29
C ILE A 161 2.16 14.60 2.71
N ASN A 162 1.65 15.81 2.94
CA ASN A 162 1.14 16.23 4.25
C ASN A 162 -0.32 15.80 4.51
N LYS A 163 -0.93 15.00 3.63
CA LYS A 163 -2.30 14.48 3.76
C LYS A 163 -3.37 15.57 3.99
N PHE A 164 -3.20 16.75 3.40
CA PHE A 164 -4.18 17.85 3.53
C PHE A 164 -5.42 17.67 2.64
N ILE A 165 -5.45 16.63 1.81
CA ILE A 165 -6.56 16.31 0.90
C ILE A 165 -7.44 15.25 1.56
N VAL A 166 -8.40 15.71 2.36
CA VAL A 166 -9.24 14.82 3.19
C VAL A 166 -10.49 14.35 2.44
N ASP A 167 -11.01 15.16 1.51
CA ASP A 167 -12.25 14.85 0.81
C ASP A 167 -12.06 13.77 -0.26
N HIS A 168 -12.86 12.70 -0.18
CA HIS A 168 -12.78 11.58 -1.12
C HIS A 168 -13.00 12.01 -2.58
N GLY A 169 -14.01 12.83 -2.84
CA GLY A 169 -14.32 13.31 -4.20
C GLY A 169 -13.14 14.09 -4.79
N VAL A 170 -12.57 15.00 -4.01
CA VAL A 170 -11.39 15.78 -4.40
C VAL A 170 -10.18 14.89 -4.70
N ARG A 171 -9.98 13.80 -3.95
CA ARG A 171 -8.88 12.84 -4.20
C ARG A 171 -9.07 12.09 -5.52
N SER A 172 -10.28 11.59 -5.78
CA SER A 172 -10.57 10.87 -7.04
C SER A 172 -10.42 11.81 -8.25
N ASP A 173 -10.96 13.02 -8.16
CA ASP A 173 -10.82 14.04 -9.20
C ASP A 173 -9.36 14.44 -9.42
N LEU A 174 -8.59 14.61 -8.35
CA LEU A 174 -7.16 14.87 -8.42
C LEU A 174 -6.44 13.74 -9.15
N LEU A 175 -6.66 12.48 -8.76
CA LEU A 175 -6.01 11.34 -9.39
C LEU A 175 -6.34 11.26 -10.89
N TYR A 176 -7.60 11.47 -11.26
CA TYR A 176 -8.03 11.56 -12.65
C TYR A 176 -7.26 12.65 -13.41
N ASN A 177 -7.16 13.86 -12.85
CA ASN A 177 -6.44 14.97 -13.46
C ASN A 177 -4.92 14.71 -13.58
N LEU A 178 -4.30 14.05 -12.60
CA LEU A 178 -2.87 13.70 -12.66
C LEU A 178 -2.59 12.68 -13.76
N VAL A 179 -3.43 11.64 -13.87
CA VAL A 179 -3.31 10.63 -14.93
C VAL A 179 -3.50 11.26 -16.31
N THR A 180 -4.53 12.10 -16.49
CA THR A 180 -4.77 12.76 -17.78
C THR A 180 -3.66 13.73 -18.19
N LYS A 181 -3.00 14.38 -17.21
CA LYS A 181 -1.85 15.27 -17.44
C LYS A 181 -0.50 14.54 -17.48
N GLY A 182 -0.48 13.21 -17.32
CA GLY A 182 0.75 12.41 -17.39
C GLY A 182 1.71 12.63 -16.20
N ARG A 183 1.22 13.08 -15.05
CA ARG A 183 2.01 13.32 -13.83
C ARG A 183 2.12 12.06 -12.97
N SER A 184 2.73 11.02 -13.53
CA SER A 184 2.84 9.69 -12.93
C SER A 184 3.57 9.66 -11.58
N GLU A 185 4.53 10.57 -11.37
CA GLU A 185 5.26 10.73 -10.11
C GLU A 185 4.34 11.21 -8.98
N LEU A 186 3.38 12.09 -9.30
CA LEU A 186 2.37 12.54 -8.35
C LEU A 186 1.30 11.46 -8.12
N VAL A 187 0.99 10.64 -9.14
CA VAL A 187 0.14 9.44 -8.96
C VAL A 187 0.78 8.48 -7.96
N CYS A 188 2.10 8.28 -8.01
CA CYS A 188 2.82 7.47 -7.02
C CYS A 188 2.71 8.07 -5.61
N LEU A 189 2.76 9.40 -5.46
CA LEU A 189 2.52 10.05 -4.17
C LEU A 189 1.09 9.80 -3.67
N CYS A 190 0.08 9.91 -4.54
CA CYS A 190 -1.30 9.59 -4.15
C CYS A 190 -1.41 8.14 -3.62
N LEU A 191 -0.79 7.16 -4.29
CA LEU A 191 -0.79 5.77 -3.82
C LEU A 191 -0.09 5.57 -2.47
N ARG A 192 0.92 6.40 -2.19
CA ARG A 192 1.68 6.35 -0.93
C ARG A 192 0.95 6.97 0.25
N TYR A 193 0.18 8.04 0.02
CA TYR A 193 -0.35 8.89 1.08
C TYR A 193 -1.87 8.89 1.19
N PHE A 194 -2.61 8.48 0.15
CA PHE A 194 -4.06 8.35 0.24
C PHE A 194 -4.44 7.02 0.86
N ASP A 195 -5.33 7.10 1.83
CA ASP A 195 -5.99 5.97 2.46
C ASP A 195 -7.34 5.73 1.73
N ASP A 196 -7.87 4.51 1.68
CA ASP A 196 -9.19 4.21 1.06
C ASP A 196 -9.34 4.67 -0.41
N LEU A 197 -8.54 4.09 -1.31
CA LEU A 197 -8.68 4.33 -2.76
C LEU A 197 -9.80 3.48 -3.35
N GLU A 198 -10.67 4.08 -4.17
CA GLU A 198 -11.73 3.34 -4.86
C GLU A 198 -11.21 2.50 -6.04
N SER A 199 -12.03 1.52 -6.48
CA SER A 199 -11.69 0.64 -7.61
C SER A 199 -11.46 1.43 -8.91
N ALA A 200 -12.20 2.51 -9.12
CA ALA A 200 -12.00 3.39 -10.27
C ALA A 200 -10.65 4.11 -10.22
N ASP A 201 -10.22 4.51 -9.03
CA ASP A 201 -8.94 5.20 -8.80
C ASP A 201 -7.76 4.24 -8.97
N LEU A 202 -7.82 3.06 -8.37
CA LEU A 202 -6.82 2.01 -8.58
C LEU A 202 -6.74 1.59 -10.03
N GLY A 203 -7.89 1.44 -10.71
CA GLY A 203 -7.94 1.13 -12.14
C GLY A 203 -7.23 2.18 -12.98
N ARG A 204 -7.40 3.47 -12.68
CA ARG A 204 -6.69 4.57 -13.37
C ARG A 204 -5.18 4.51 -13.13
N ALA A 205 -4.74 4.27 -11.89
CA ALA A 205 -3.34 4.16 -11.54
C ALA A 205 -2.67 2.94 -12.23
N LEU A 206 -3.32 1.77 -12.19
CA LEU A 206 -2.86 0.57 -12.89
C LEU A 206 -2.67 0.84 -14.38
N LYS A 207 -3.67 1.38 -15.06
CA LYS A 207 -3.59 1.70 -16.50
C LYS A 207 -2.48 2.71 -16.80
N CYS A 208 -2.33 3.72 -15.94
CA CYS A 208 -1.27 4.71 -16.05
C CYS A 208 0.14 4.09 -16.05
N PHE A 209 0.33 2.97 -15.34
CA PHE A 209 1.64 2.31 -15.22
C PHE A 209 1.81 1.11 -16.17
N LEU A 210 0.73 0.41 -16.51
CA LEU A 210 0.75 -0.74 -17.41
C LEU A 210 0.78 -0.34 -18.89
N SER A 211 0.29 0.86 -19.20
CA SER A 211 0.27 1.45 -20.53
C SER A 211 0.59 2.95 -20.47
N PRO A 212 1.82 3.33 -20.04
CA PRO A 212 2.16 4.72 -19.82
C PRO A 212 2.21 5.50 -21.14
N SER A 213 1.74 6.75 -21.10
CA SER A 213 1.93 7.69 -22.20
C SER A 213 3.39 8.15 -22.28
N LYS A 214 3.81 8.73 -23.41
CA LYS A 214 5.17 9.26 -23.58
C LYS A 214 5.55 10.26 -22.47
N GLU A 215 4.63 11.18 -22.16
CA GLU A 215 4.80 12.16 -21.07
C GLU A 215 4.82 11.47 -19.71
N GLY A 216 3.94 10.47 -19.51
CA GLY A 216 3.91 9.66 -18.30
C GLY A 216 5.26 8.98 -18.02
N CYS A 217 5.91 8.42 -19.05
CA CYS A 217 7.24 7.82 -18.94
C CYS A 217 8.30 8.83 -18.49
N LEU A 218 8.32 10.04 -19.08
CA LEU A 218 9.31 11.07 -18.73
C LEU A 218 9.23 11.45 -17.24
N ASN A 219 8.02 11.55 -16.71
CA ASN A 219 7.83 11.90 -15.31
C ASN A 219 8.18 10.77 -14.34
N MET A 220 8.09 9.50 -14.76
CA MET A 220 8.53 8.33 -13.96
C MET A 220 10.05 8.24 -13.79
N VAL A 221 10.84 9.00 -14.56
CA VAL A 221 12.31 9.08 -14.38
C VAL A 221 12.67 9.58 -12.98
N SER A 222 11.87 10.49 -12.42
CA SER A 222 12.07 11.00 -11.05
C SER A 222 11.92 9.88 -10.01
N VAL A 223 10.90 9.03 -10.16
CA VAL A 223 10.67 7.85 -9.31
C VAL A 223 11.85 6.88 -9.42
N MET A 224 12.32 6.60 -10.62
CA MET A 224 13.51 5.75 -10.82
C MET A 224 14.76 6.35 -10.15
N SER A 225 14.93 7.66 -10.23
CA SER A 225 16.04 8.37 -9.58
C SER A 225 15.93 8.31 -8.04
N GLU A 226 14.71 8.33 -7.48
CA GLU A 226 14.44 8.14 -6.06
C GLU A 226 14.89 6.74 -5.60
N TRP A 227 14.50 5.69 -6.33
CA TRP A 227 14.92 4.31 -6.08
C TRP A 227 16.44 4.12 -6.19
N GLU A 228 17.06 4.66 -7.23
CA GLU A 228 18.52 4.59 -7.43
C GLU A 228 19.29 5.30 -6.32
N SER A 229 18.82 6.49 -5.91
CA SER A 229 19.42 7.28 -4.84
C SER A 229 19.38 6.53 -3.49
N GLU A 230 18.23 5.95 -3.12
CA GLU A 230 18.14 5.17 -1.88
C GLU A 230 18.94 3.87 -1.94
N ALA A 231 18.96 3.16 -3.07
CA ALA A 231 19.77 1.97 -3.25
C ALA A 231 21.27 2.29 -3.07
N THR A 232 21.73 3.41 -3.65
CA THR A 232 23.11 3.90 -3.50
C THR A 232 23.39 4.28 -2.05
N ALA A 233 22.51 5.05 -1.41
CA ALA A 233 22.64 5.43 -0.01
C ALA A 233 22.67 4.21 0.93
N ALA A 234 21.98 3.12 0.59
CA ALA A 234 22.03 1.87 1.34
C ALA A 234 23.40 1.18 1.22
N ILE A 235 23.99 1.15 0.02
CA ILE A 235 25.34 0.62 -0.22
C ILE A 235 26.40 1.45 0.53
N GLU A 236 26.30 2.77 0.50
CA GLU A 236 27.20 3.65 1.24
C GLU A 236 27.16 3.39 2.75
N LYS A 237 25.96 3.14 3.30
CA LYS A 237 25.78 2.79 4.72
C LYS A 237 26.41 1.45 5.09
N VAL A 238 26.60 0.53 4.13
CA VAL A 238 27.36 -0.72 4.34
C VAL A 238 28.86 -0.46 4.39
N GLY A 239 29.35 0.49 3.58
CA GLY A 239 30.76 0.89 3.54
C GLY A 239 31.19 1.81 4.69
N ASP A 240 30.24 2.37 5.44
CA ASP A 240 30.53 3.26 6.56
C ASP A 240 31.22 2.50 7.71
N LYS A 241 32.48 2.84 7.95
CA LYS A 241 33.32 2.29 9.04
C LYS A 241 32.74 2.54 10.43
N LYS A 242 31.81 3.48 10.59
CA LYS A 242 31.10 3.74 11.85
C LYS A 242 29.95 2.76 12.10
N SER A 243 29.48 2.06 11.07
CA SER A 243 28.44 1.05 11.20
C SER A 243 29.04 -0.26 11.72
N SER A 244 28.54 -0.77 12.84
CA SER A 244 28.99 -2.04 13.41
C SER A 244 27.82 -2.86 13.94
N GLY A 245 28.03 -4.17 14.08
CA GLY A 245 27.05 -5.11 14.63
C GLY A 245 25.70 -5.10 13.90
N LYS A 246 24.62 -4.91 14.65
CA LYS A 246 23.24 -4.97 14.14
C LYS A 246 22.94 -3.90 13.08
N LYS A 247 23.55 -2.72 13.17
CA LYS A 247 23.33 -1.63 12.20
C LYS A 247 23.93 -1.95 10.83
N LEU A 248 25.12 -2.55 10.82
CA LEU A 248 25.76 -3.04 9.60
C LEU A 248 24.95 -4.19 8.97
N GLY A 249 24.45 -5.12 9.79
CA GLY A 249 23.55 -6.18 9.31
C GLY A 249 22.28 -5.62 8.65
N LEU A 250 21.64 -4.65 9.30
CA LEU A 250 20.45 -3.97 8.76
C LEU A 250 20.75 -3.22 7.45
N ALA A 251 21.91 -2.56 7.34
CA ALA A 251 22.33 -1.88 6.12
C ALA A 251 22.55 -2.87 4.96
N LYS A 252 23.14 -4.05 5.23
CA LYS A 252 23.30 -5.10 4.23
C LYS A 252 21.96 -5.65 3.75
N ASP A 253 21.06 -5.95 4.68
CA ASP A 253 19.70 -6.41 4.36
C ASP A 253 18.96 -5.36 3.51
N ALA A 254 19.02 -4.09 3.89
CA ALA A 254 18.39 -2.98 3.16
C ALA A 254 19.00 -2.78 1.76
N ALA A 255 20.34 -2.84 1.64
CA ALA A 255 21.01 -2.70 0.36
C ALA A 255 20.63 -3.83 -0.61
N LEU A 256 20.61 -5.08 -0.14
CA LEU A 256 20.16 -6.21 -0.95
C LEU A 256 18.70 -6.05 -1.38
N LEU A 257 17.81 -5.68 -0.45
CA LEU A 257 16.40 -5.49 -0.72
C LEU A 257 16.14 -4.41 -1.79
N LEU A 258 16.80 -3.25 -1.65
CA LEU A 258 16.65 -2.14 -2.60
C LEU A 258 17.29 -2.46 -3.96
N MET A 259 18.44 -3.15 -4.00
CA MET A 259 19.03 -3.58 -5.27
C MET A 259 18.13 -4.59 -6.00
N VAL A 260 17.53 -5.54 -5.28
CA VAL A 260 16.59 -6.53 -5.85
C VAL A 260 15.36 -5.85 -6.43
N ALA A 261 14.82 -4.85 -5.70
CA ALA A 261 13.69 -4.05 -6.15
C ALA A 261 14.04 -3.12 -7.32
N TYR A 262 15.25 -2.59 -7.41
CA TYR A 262 15.63 -1.68 -8.48
C TYR A 262 16.01 -2.39 -9.78
N ASP A 263 16.82 -3.44 -9.68
CA ASP A 263 17.45 -4.10 -10.84
C ASP A 263 16.42 -4.77 -11.77
N GLN A 264 16.54 -4.55 -13.08
CA GLN A 264 15.71 -5.12 -14.17
C GLN A 264 14.22 -4.73 -14.18
N PHE A 265 13.83 -3.78 -13.33
CA PHE A 265 12.52 -3.14 -13.40
C PHE A 265 12.59 -1.86 -14.22
N SER A 266 11.57 -1.65 -15.05
CA SER A 266 11.38 -0.40 -15.78
C SER A 266 10.83 0.70 -14.87
N GLN A 267 10.89 1.94 -15.31
CA GLN A 267 10.36 3.11 -14.60
C GLN A 267 8.89 2.94 -14.19
N ALA A 268 8.07 2.36 -15.08
CA ALA A 268 6.65 2.13 -14.81
C ALA A 268 6.42 0.98 -13.82
N GLU A 269 7.27 -0.06 -13.86
CA GLU A 269 7.21 -1.15 -12.89
C GLU A 269 7.63 -0.71 -11.49
N LEU A 270 8.61 0.19 -11.37
CA LEU A 270 8.96 0.81 -10.07
C LEU A 270 7.78 1.60 -9.47
N CYS A 271 6.88 2.14 -10.30
CA CYS A 271 5.66 2.78 -9.83
C CYS A 271 4.63 1.76 -9.31
N LEU A 272 4.54 0.58 -9.94
CA LEU A 272 3.68 -0.53 -9.48
C LEU A 272 4.09 -1.05 -8.09
N HIS A 273 5.33 -0.85 -7.67
CA HIS A 273 5.80 -1.25 -6.33
C HIS A 273 4.99 -0.57 -5.23
N PHE A 274 4.69 0.73 -5.39
CA PHE A 274 3.91 1.49 -4.44
C PHE A 274 2.47 0.98 -4.35
N LEU A 275 1.90 0.57 -5.49
CA LEU A 275 0.56 0.02 -5.52
C LEU A 275 0.51 -1.33 -4.81
N LEU A 276 1.42 -2.24 -5.17
CA LEU A 276 1.40 -3.62 -4.67
C LEU A 276 1.79 -3.72 -3.20
N SER A 277 2.63 -2.82 -2.71
CA SER A 277 3.06 -2.77 -1.29
C SER A 277 2.11 -1.97 -0.40
N SER A 278 1.08 -1.33 -0.97
CA SER A 278 0.20 -0.45 -0.21
C SER A 278 -0.72 -1.27 0.70
N SER A 279 -0.66 -1.00 2.00
CA SER A 279 -1.59 -1.59 2.98
C SER A 279 -3.00 -1.01 2.90
N ASN A 280 -3.20 0.04 2.10
CA ASN A 280 -4.45 0.79 2.02
C ASN A 280 -5.35 0.31 0.88
N VAL A 281 -4.98 -0.80 0.23
CA VAL A 281 -5.71 -1.37 -0.89
C VAL A 281 -6.48 -2.60 -0.43
N ASP A 282 -7.81 -2.47 -0.40
CA ASP A 282 -8.70 -3.60 -0.13
C ASP A 282 -8.70 -4.60 -1.30
N GLU A 283 -8.74 -5.89 -0.96
CA GLU A 283 -8.63 -6.99 -1.93
C GLU A 283 -9.79 -7.00 -2.94
N VAL A 284 -11.02 -6.72 -2.49
CA VAL A 284 -12.22 -6.68 -3.34
C VAL A 284 -12.14 -5.48 -4.28
N VAL A 285 -11.70 -4.34 -3.75
CA VAL A 285 -11.51 -3.12 -4.54
C VAL A 285 -10.43 -3.32 -5.61
N PHE A 286 -9.36 -4.02 -5.26
CA PHE A 286 -8.27 -4.35 -6.16
C PHE A 286 -8.68 -5.35 -7.25
N SER A 287 -9.36 -6.44 -6.89
CA SER A 287 -9.93 -7.40 -7.86
C SER A 287 -10.86 -6.68 -8.85
N SER A 288 -11.75 -5.80 -8.36
CA SER A 288 -12.63 -5.01 -9.22
C SER A 288 -11.87 -4.02 -10.13
N ALA A 289 -10.69 -3.55 -9.74
CA ALA A 289 -9.84 -2.73 -10.60
C ALA A 289 -9.14 -3.57 -11.67
N LEU A 290 -8.65 -4.77 -11.30
CA LEU A 290 -8.01 -5.72 -12.20
C LEU A 290 -8.96 -6.23 -13.28
N SER A 291 -10.23 -6.48 -12.95
CA SER A 291 -11.24 -6.96 -13.92
C SER A 291 -11.50 -6.00 -15.08
N LYS A 292 -11.10 -4.72 -14.94
CA LYS A 292 -11.25 -3.67 -15.96
C LYS A 292 -10.02 -3.49 -16.85
N LEU A 293 -8.96 -4.28 -16.64
CA LEU A 293 -7.76 -4.26 -17.47
C LEU A 293 -8.01 -4.98 -18.79
N ASN A 294 -7.45 -4.45 -19.88
CA ASN A 294 -7.45 -5.11 -21.17
C ASN A 294 -6.35 -6.19 -21.26
N ALA A 295 -6.31 -6.95 -22.35
CA ALA A 295 -5.37 -8.05 -22.52
C ALA A 295 -3.89 -7.60 -22.48
N GLU A 296 -3.54 -6.47 -23.10
CA GLU A 296 -2.18 -5.95 -23.10
C GLU A 296 -1.75 -5.47 -21.70
N GLU A 297 -2.61 -4.70 -21.04
CA GLU A 297 -2.42 -4.25 -19.65
C GLU A 297 -2.24 -5.44 -18.71
N MET A 298 -3.08 -6.47 -18.85
CA MET A 298 -3.02 -7.70 -18.06
C MET A 298 -1.72 -8.46 -18.30
N LEU A 299 -1.30 -8.61 -19.56
CA LEU A 299 -0.06 -9.30 -19.91
C LEU A 299 1.16 -8.60 -19.31
N ASN A 300 1.19 -7.27 -19.34
CA ASN A 300 2.25 -6.48 -18.72
C ASN A 300 2.24 -6.65 -17.20
N PHE A 301 1.07 -6.72 -16.57
CA PHE A 301 0.96 -6.95 -15.13
C PHE A 301 1.44 -8.35 -14.72
N VAL A 302 1.03 -9.39 -15.45
CA VAL A 302 1.49 -10.77 -15.24
C VAL A 302 3.02 -10.88 -15.41
N ARG A 303 3.60 -10.21 -16.40
CA ARG A 303 5.07 -10.14 -16.56
C ARG A 303 5.75 -9.49 -15.37
N TYR A 304 5.22 -8.36 -14.90
CA TYR A 304 5.73 -7.66 -13.73
C TYR A 304 5.70 -8.54 -12.47
N LEU A 305 4.56 -9.19 -12.19
CA LEU A 305 4.45 -10.10 -11.05
C LEU A 305 5.39 -11.31 -11.21
N GLY A 306 5.53 -11.85 -12.42
CA GLY A 306 6.44 -12.95 -12.73
C GLY A 306 7.91 -12.61 -12.47
N LYS A 307 8.33 -11.36 -12.75
CA LYS A 307 9.67 -10.88 -12.38
C LYS A 307 9.88 -10.93 -10.87
N TRP A 308 8.89 -10.50 -10.08
CA TRP A 308 8.98 -10.57 -8.62
C TRP A 308 9.11 -12.00 -8.11
N LEU A 309 8.29 -12.93 -8.61
CA LEU A 309 8.40 -14.34 -8.24
C LEU A 309 9.80 -14.90 -8.54
N HIS A 310 10.36 -14.58 -9.72
CA HIS A 310 11.71 -15.01 -10.07
C HIS A 310 12.79 -14.40 -9.17
N LYS A 311 12.66 -13.12 -8.79
CA LYS A 311 13.56 -12.49 -7.81
C LYS A 311 13.51 -13.21 -6.47
N TYR A 312 12.33 -13.63 -6.02
CA TYR A 312 12.15 -14.35 -4.76
C TYR A 312 12.71 -15.77 -4.79
N GLU A 313 12.56 -16.48 -5.90
CA GLU A 313 13.22 -17.77 -6.11
C GLU A 313 14.75 -17.62 -6.09
N ARG A 314 15.28 -16.59 -6.76
CA ARG A 314 16.72 -16.38 -6.89
C ARG A 314 17.38 -15.83 -5.62
N PHE A 315 16.67 -15.03 -4.84
CA PHE A 315 17.17 -14.36 -3.65
C PHE A 315 16.29 -14.63 -2.41
N PRO A 316 16.15 -15.90 -1.96
CA PRO A 316 15.22 -16.28 -0.90
C PRO A 316 15.56 -15.70 0.48
N HIS A 317 16.79 -15.19 0.66
CA HIS A 317 17.24 -14.55 1.89
C HIS A 317 16.84 -13.07 2.00
N VAL A 318 16.30 -12.49 0.92
CA VAL A 318 15.91 -11.09 0.87
C VAL A 318 14.48 -10.98 1.40
N GLY A 319 14.36 -10.37 2.59
CA GLY A 319 13.09 -10.18 3.26
C GLY A 319 12.78 -8.72 3.56
N PRO A 320 11.54 -8.41 3.97
CA PRO A 320 11.13 -7.05 4.33
C PRO A 320 12.03 -6.44 5.41
N CYS A 321 12.42 -5.18 5.22
CA CYS A 321 13.32 -4.46 6.11
C CYS A 321 12.71 -3.13 6.64
N PRO A 322 11.56 -3.15 7.34
CA PRO A 322 10.85 -1.93 7.73
C PRO A 322 11.65 -1.06 8.72
N LYS A 323 12.55 -1.67 9.51
CA LYS A 323 13.43 -0.94 10.45
C LYS A 323 14.46 -0.07 9.74
N ALA A 324 14.73 -0.27 8.45
CA ALA A 324 15.65 0.55 7.68
C ALA A 324 15.14 1.99 7.52
N ALA A 325 13.82 2.19 7.40
CA ALA A 325 13.25 3.53 7.32
C ALA A 325 13.58 4.36 8.56
N THR A 326 13.30 3.83 9.76
CA THR A 326 13.52 4.56 11.02
C THR A 326 14.98 4.60 11.48
N THR A 327 15.77 3.56 11.21
CA THR A 327 17.14 3.44 11.72
C THR A 327 18.19 4.00 10.75
N LEU A 328 17.92 3.90 9.45
CA LEU A 328 18.86 4.26 8.39
C LEU A 328 18.33 5.39 7.50
N GLY A 329 17.08 5.82 7.64
CA GLY A 329 16.46 6.83 6.76
C GLY A 329 16.30 6.32 5.32
N LEU A 330 16.06 5.02 5.14
CA LEU A 330 15.81 4.38 3.83
C LEU A 330 14.33 4.05 3.74
N ASN A 331 13.53 4.98 3.21
CA ASN A 331 12.08 4.90 3.28
C ASN A 331 11.51 3.93 2.24
N LEU A 332 12.15 3.74 1.09
CA LEU A 332 11.69 2.83 0.03
C LEU A 332 11.78 1.35 0.42
N CYS A 333 12.53 0.98 1.46
CA CYS A 333 12.52 -0.38 1.99
C CYS A 333 11.12 -0.86 2.42
N GLN A 334 10.20 0.05 2.77
CA GLN A 334 8.83 -0.30 3.13
C GLN A 334 7.91 -0.46 1.91
N TRP A 335 8.36 -0.02 0.74
CA TRP A 335 7.61 -0.03 -0.52
C TRP A 335 8.09 -1.13 -1.48
N VAL A 336 8.82 -2.12 -0.95
CA VAL A 336 9.21 -3.32 -1.69
C VAL A 336 8.11 -4.37 -1.52
N PRO A 337 7.43 -4.79 -2.61
CA PRO A 337 6.29 -5.72 -2.53
C PRO A 337 6.71 -7.05 -1.93
N ARG A 338 6.00 -7.57 -0.93
CA ARG A 338 6.32 -8.86 -0.31
C ARG A 338 5.89 -10.02 -1.20
N VAL A 339 6.42 -11.22 -0.94
CA VAL A 339 5.98 -12.43 -1.65
C VAL A 339 4.48 -12.64 -1.52
N GLU A 340 3.93 -12.41 -0.32
CA GLU A 340 2.50 -12.50 -0.06
C GLU A 340 1.70 -11.56 -0.96
N ASP A 341 2.13 -10.31 -1.10
CA ASP A 341 1.44 -9.30 -1.91
C ASP A 341 1.45 -9.73 -3.39
N VAL A 342 2.60 -10.22 -3.87
CA VAL A 342 2.77 -10.70 -5.25
C VAL A 342 1.93 -11.94 -5.53
N VAL A 343 1.92 -12.92 -4.62
CA VAL A 343 1.15 -14.17 -4.78
C VAL A 343 -0.35 -13.88 -4.73
N LYS A 344 -0.81 -13.04 -3.79
CA LYS A 344 -2.21 -12.61 -3.73
C LYS A 344 -2.64 -11.90 -5.00
N ALA A 345 -1.84 -10.94 -5.49
CA ALA A 345 -2.15 -10.26 -6.74
C ALA A 345 -2.21 -11.23 -7.93
N PHE A 346 -1.33 -12.24 -7.98
CA PHE A 346 -1.42 -13.30 -8.98
C PHE A 346 -2.71 -14.12 -8.87
N GLY A 347 -3.10 -14.50 -7.65
CA GLY A 347 -4.37 -15.20 -7.39
C GLY A 347 -5.56 -14.42 -7.92
N LEU A 348 -5.65 -13.12 -7.59
CA LEU A 348 -6.72 -12.24 -8.09
C LEU A 348 -6.72 -12.11 -9.63
N VAL A 349 -5.55 -12.07 -10.25
CA VAL A 349 -5.45 -12.07 -11.72
C VAL A 349 -6.02 -13.36 -12.31
N VAL A 350 -5.70 -14.51 -11.72
CA VAL A 350 -6.23 -15.80 -12.16
C VAL A 350 -7.74 -15.84 -11.98
N ASP A 351 -8.25 -15.40 -10.83
CA ASP A 351 -9.68 -15.40 -10.53
C ASP A 351 -10.49 -14.52 -11.48
N GLU A 352 -10.02 -13.29 -11.75
CA GLU A 352 -10.73 -12.33 -12.60
C GLU A 352 -10.57 -12.62 -14.10
N HIS A 353 -9.43 -13.19 -14.53
CA HIS A 353 -9.07 -13.30 -15.96
C HIS A 353 -8.77 -14.72 -16.44
N PHE A 354 -9.14 -15.77 -15.69
CA PHE A 354 -8.87 -17.17 -16.02
C PHE A 354 -9.14 -17.52 -17.49
N SER A 355 -10.31 -17.14 -18.00
CA SER A 355 -10.72 -17.44 -19.38
C SER A 355 -9.77 -16.80 -20.39
N SER A 356 -9.38 -15.54 -20.17
CA SER A 356 -8.43 -14.83 -21.04
C SER A 356 -7.05 -15.47 -21.00
N LEU A 357 -6.55 -15.78 -19.80
CA LEU A 357 -5.25 -16.42 -19.58
C LEU A 357 -5.16 -17.80 -20.24
N ALA A 358 -6.24 -18.59 -20.18
CA ALA A 358 -6.29 -19.93 -20.75
C ALA A 358 -6.45 -19.92 -22.28
N LEU A 359 -7.24 -19.00 -22.83
CA LEU A 359 -7.62 -19.02 -24.24
C LEU A 359 -6.63 -18.27 -25.16
N HIS A 360 -5.94 -17.26 -24.65
CA HIS A 360 -5.05 -16.42 -25.47
C HIS A 360 -3.59 -16.88 -25.37
N SER A 361 -3.01 -17.28 -26.51
CA SER A 361 -1.66 -17.85 -26.59
C SER A 361 -0.54 -16.88 -26.19
N GLU A 362 -0.79 -15.57 -26.25
CA GLU A 362 0.14 -14.52 -25.81
C GLU A 362 0.51 -14.61 -24.32
N PHE A 363 -0.35 -15.23 -23.50
CA PHE A 363 -0.09 -15.45 -22.07
C PHE A 363 0.65 -16.77 -21.81
N HIS A 364 0.54 -17.77 -22.69
CA HIS A 364 0.97 -19.15 -22.41
C HIS A 364 2.47 -19.25 -22.10
N GLU A 365 3.32 -18.55 -22.87
CA GLU A 365 4.77 -18.57 -22.64
C GLU A 365 5.15 -17.93 -21.30
N VAL A 366 4.49 -16.81 -20.95
CA VAL A 366 4.73 -16.13 -19.67
C VAL A 366 4.26 -16.99 -18.50
N LEU A 367 3.06 -17.57 -18.62
CA LEU A 367 2.48 -18.44 -17.58
C LEU A 367 3.31 -19.71 -17.38
N LYS A 368 3.83 -20.32 -18.44
CA LYS A 368 4.71 -21.49 -18.35
C LYS A 368 6.02 -21.17 -17.64
N ALA A 369 6.60 -20.00 -17.89
CA ALA A 369 7.78 -19.55 -17.16
C ALA A 369 7.47 -19.33 -15.67
N VAL A 370 6.33 -18.70 -15.37
CA VAL A 370 5.85 -18.48 -13.99
C VAL A 370 5.56 -19.80 -13.27
N GLU A 371 4.94 -20.78 -13.92
CA GLU A 371 4.62 -22.09 -13.36
C GLU A 371 5.88 -22.80 -12.82
N GLY A 372 6.99 -22.76 -13.56
CA GLY A 372 8.26 -23.33 -13.13
C GLY A 372 8.77 -22.70 -11.82
N VAL A 373 8.74 -21.37 -11.75
CA VAL A 373 9.15 -20.59 -10.55
C VAL A 373 8.22 -20.88 -9.37
N VAL A 374 6.91 -20.87 -9.58
CA VAL A 374 5.92 -21.16 -8.53
C VAL A 374 6.09 -22.58 -8.00
N SER A 375 6.32 -23.56 -8.87
CA SER A 375 6.55 -24.96 -8.46
C SER A 375 7.78 -25.12 -7.56
N SER A 376 8.85 -24.38 -7.88
CA SER A 376 10.08 -24.30 -7.08
C SER A 376 9.79 -23.68 -5.70
N LEU A 377 9.14 -22.51 -5.67
CA LEU A 377 8.77 -21.81 -4.43
C LEU A 377 7.83 -22.62 -3.54
N VAL A 378 6.84 -23.31 -4.12
CA VAL A 378 5.91 -24.18 -3.38
C VAL A 378 6.65 -25.38 -2.77
N SER A 379 7.60 -25.96 -3.51
CA SER A 379 8.41 -27.08 -3.01
C SER A 379 9.25 -26.66 -1.81
N GLU A 380 9.91 -25.51 -1.89
CA GLU A 380 10.65 -24.91 -0.78
C GLU A 380 9.73 -24.59 0.39
N GLY A 381 8.56 -24.00 0.13
CA GLY A 381 7.55 -23.72 1.15
C GLY A 381 7.11 -24.96 1.92
N ARG A 382 6.84 -26.07 1.22
CA ARG A 382 6.50 -27.35 1.85
C ARG A 382 7.65 -27.91 2.69
N PHE A 383 8.88 -27.80 2.21
CA PHE A 383 10.07 -28.22 2.95
C PHE A 383 10.22 -27.41 4.24
N CYS A 384 10.15 -26.08 4.15
CA CYS A 384 10.26 -25.20 5.30
C CYS A 384 9.13 -25.40 6.31
N CYS A 385 7.89 -25.63 5.86
CA CYS A 385 6.77 -25.99 6.75
C CYS A 385 7.06 -27.30 7.49
N SER A 386 7.62 -28.30 6.81
CA SER A 386 7.97 -29.58 7.43
C SER A 386 9.04 -29.38 8.52
N VAL A 387 10.05 -28.56 8.24
CA VAL A 387 11.08 -28.20 9.23
C VAL A 387 10.48 -27.42 10.41
N ALA A 388 9.62 -26.45 10.15
CA ALA A 388 8.94 -25.67 11.19
C ALA A 388 8.12 -26.56 12.12
N ASN A 389 7.33 -27.48 11.56
CA ASN A 389 6.55 -28.45 12.33
C ASN A 389 7.45 -29.34 13.19
N VAL A 390 8.59 -29.79 12.66
CA VAL A 390 9.59 -30.56 13.42
C VAL A 390 10.17 -29.71 14.56
N ILE A 391 10.53 -28.44 14.31
CA ILE A 391 11.03 -27.53 15.35
C ILE A 391 10.00 -27.35 16.47
N GLU A 392 8.72 -27.14 16.13
CA GLU A 392 7.65 -27.02 17.12
C GLU A 392 7.47 -28.31 17.95
N VAL A 393 7.56 -29.48 17.32
CA VAL A 393 7.53 -30.78 18.03
C VAL A 393 8.75 -30.99 18.92
N LEU A 394 9.91 -30.47 18.52
CA LEU A 394 11.17 -30.59 19.27
C LEU A 394 11.35 -29.50 20.33
N LYS A 395 10.53 -28.44 20.35
CA LYS A 395 10.53 -27.47 21.45
C LYS A 395 10.05 -28.20 22.71
N PRO A 396 10.91 -28.38 23.73
CA PRO A 396 10.48 -29.05 24.94
C PRO A 396 9.50 -28.14 25.70
N GLU A 397 8.56 -28.73 26.44
CA GLU A 397 7.80 -28.05 27.49
C GLU A 397 8.77 -27.58 28.59
N VAL A 398 9.51 -26.50 28.34
CA VAL A 398 10.34 -25.85 29.34
C VAL A 398 9.91 -24.40 29.37
N GLY A 399 9.17 -24.06 30.42
CA GLY A 399 8.91 -22.67 30.80
C GLY A 399 10.24 -21.94 30.92
N GLY A 400 10.57 -21.16 29.91
CA GLY A 400 11.82 -20.41 29.83
C GLY A 400 11.87 -19.67 28.50
N SER A 401 11.94 -18.33 28.57
CA SER A 401 11.99 -17.40 27.45
C SER A 401 12.93 -17.82 26.31
N PRO A 402 12.56 -17.57 25.04
CA PRO A 402 13.30 -18.09 23.88
C PRO A 402 14.66 -17.40 23.70
N PRO A 403 15.71 -18.15 23.30
CA PRO A 403 16.93 -17.53 22.78
C PRO A 403 16.69 -17.06 21.34
N THR A 404 16.86 -15.76 21.11
CA THR A 404 16.83 -15.14 19.78
C THR A 404 18.00 -15.63 18.93
N LEU A 405 17.76 -16.64 18.09
CA LEU A 405 18.64 -17.08 17.01
C LEU A 405 17.94 -16.81 15.67
N GLY A 406 18.70 -16.29 14.69
CA GLY A 406 18.22 -15.73 13.41
C GLY A 406 17.50 -16.67 12.43
N TYR A 407 16.94 -17.79 12.89
CA TYR A 407 16.09 -18.71 12.12
C TYR A 407 14.62 -18.24 12.00
N GLU A 408 14.19 -17.28 12.83
CA GLU A 408 12.80 -16.77 12.81
C GLU A 408 12.42 -16.08 11.49
N LYS A 409 13.37 -15.46 10.77
CA LYS A 409 13.09 -14.73 9.52
C LYS A 409 12.69 -15.66 8.37
N ASN A 410 13.31 -16.84 8.26
CA ASN A 410 12.96 -17.81 7.22
C ASN A 410 11.65 -18.52 7.58
N LEU A 411 11.43 -18.85 8.86
CA LEU A 411 10.17 -19.43 9.30
C LEU A 411 8.99 -18.47 9.06
N SER A 412 9.12 -17.17 9.37
CA SER A 412 8.05 -16.19 9.14
C SER A 412 7.69 -16.04 7.65
N PHE A 413 8.71 -16.07 6.78
CA PHE A 413 8.54 -16.01 5.33
C PHE A 413 7.69 -17.18 4.81
N PHE A 414 7.93 -18.40 5.30
CA PHE A 414 7.21 -19.59 4.84
C PHE A 414 5.87 -19.83 5.53
N THR A 415 5.70 -19.43 6.80
CA THR A 415 4.40 -19.47 7.47
C THR A 415 3.38 -18.51 6.85
N HIS A 416 3.83 -17.39 6.28
CA HIS A 416 2.92 -16.49 5.57
C HIS A 416 2.56 -16.98 4.16
N LEU A 417 3.49 -17.65 3.47
CA LEU A 417 3.20 -18.37 2.22
C LEU A 417 2.10 -19.43 2.41
N GLN A 418 2.12 -20.13 3.55
CA GLN A 418 1.12 -21.12 3.95
C GLN A 418 -0.28 -20.52 4.15
N ALA A 419 -0.39 -19.34 4.75
CA ALA A 419 -1.68 -18.68 4.98
C ALA A 419 -2.35 -18.22 3.67
N GLY A 420 -1.56 -17.78 2.68
CA GLY A 420 -2.07 -17.42 1.35
C GLY A 420 -2.52 -18.64 0.56
N ILE A 421 -1.70 -19.68 0.49
CA ILE A 421 -1.97 -20.86 -0.36
C ILE A 421 -3.15 -21.71 0.17
N ILE A 422 -3.27 -21.89 1.49
CA ILE A 422 -4.34 -22.71 2.09
C ILE A 422 -5.71 -22.02 2.02
N SER A 423 -5.74 -20.68 2.08
CA SER A 423 -6.99 -19.90 1.96
C SER A 423 -7.63 -20.08 0.58
N ASP A 424 -6.82 -20.09 -0.48
CA ASP A 424 -7.30 -20.16 -1.87
C ASP A 424 -7.73 -21.58 -2.28
N GLU A 425 -7.04 -22.61 -1.80
CA GLU A 425 -7.39 -24.02 -2.10
C GLU A 425 -8.77 -24.42 -1.55
N PHE A 426 -9.19 -23.83 -0.42
CA PHE A 426 -10.48 -24.10 0.24
C PHE A 426 -11.67 -23.34 -0.39
N LEU A 427 -11.42 -22.17 -0.99
CA LEU A 427 -12.44 -21.35 -1.66
C LEU A 427 -12.78 -21.88 -3.06
N ILE A 428 -11.80 -22.43 -3.77
CA ILE A 428 -11.97 -22.98 -5.14
C ILE A 428 -12.85 -24.23 -5.15
N THR A 429 -12.79 -25.09 -4.12
CA THR A 429 -13.56 -26.34 -4.07
C THR A 429 -15.04 -26.15 -3.73
N GLN A 430 -15.42 -25.04 -3.10
CA GLN A 430 -16.81 -24.79 -2.66
C GLN A 430 -17.69 -24.10 -3.72
N ARG A 431 -17.09 -23.44 -4.72
CA ARG A 431 -17.81 -22.43 -5.53
C ARG A 431 -18.35 -22.92 -6.90
N TRP A 432 -17.96 -24.09 -7.39
CA TRP A 432 -18.24 -24.48 -8.79
C TRP A 432 -18.95 -25.83 -8.92
N ASN A 433 -20.28 -25.78 -8.86
CA ASN A 433 -21.18 -26.94 -8.97
C ASN A 433 -21.67 -27.09 -10.43
N LEU A 434 -20.86 -27.62 -11.37
CA LEU A 434 -21.26 -27.74 -12.79
C LEU A 434 -20.75 -29.03 -13.53
N ASN A 435 -21.74 -29.70 -14.17
CA ASN A 435 -21.84 -30.69 -15.26
C ASN A 435 -20.77 -31.83 -15.51
N PRO A 436 -21.12 -33.14 -15.38
CA PRO A 436 -20.15 -34.27 -15.36
C PRO A 436 -19.50 -34.74 -16.69
N GLY A 437 -20.06 -34.40 -17.85
CA GLY A 437 -19.74 -35.10 -19.12
C GLY A 437 -18.39 -34.77 -19.76
N VAL A 438 -17.95 -33.51 -19.67
CA VAL A 438 -16.70 -33.02 -20.27
C VAL A 438 -15.56 -33.03 -19.24
N TYR A 439 -15.88 -32.74 -17.98
CA TYR A 439 -14.95 -32.77 -16.85
C TYR A 439 -14.43 -34.20 -16.58
N GLY A 440 -15.27 -35.22 -16.74
CA GLY A 440 -14.87 -36.62 -16.50
C GLY A 440 -13.78 -37.16 -17.43
N LYS A 441 -13.49 -36.51 -18.57
CA LYS A 441 -12.41 -36.91 -19.49
C LYS A 441 -11.10 -36.17 -19.19
N ILE A 442 -11.20 -34.90 -18.79
CA ILE A 442 -10.06 -34.07 -18.36
C ILE A 442 -9.57 -34.51 -16.98
N VAL A 443 -10.49 -34.77 -16.04
CA VAL A 443 -10.17 -35.29 -14.70
C VAL A 443 -9.59 -36.69 -14.77
N ARG A 444 -10.04 -37.58 -15.67
CA ARG A 444 -9.39 -38.89 -15.82
C ARG A 444 -7.95 -38.77 -16.31
N ASN A 445 -7.69 -37.91 -17.31
CA ASN A 445 -6.33 -37.66 -17.76
C ASN A 445 -5.46 -36.98 -16.69
N ALA A 446 -6.04 -36.08 -15.89
CA ALA A 446 -5.36 -35.42 -14.78
C ALA A 446 -5.09 -36.38 -13.61
N VAL A 447 -6.04 -37.26 -13.28
CA VAL A 447 -5.91 -38.31 -12.24
C VAL A 447 -4.92 -39.38 -12.66
N ASP A 448 -4.91 -39.82 -13.92
CA ASP A 448 -3.91 -40.78 -14.42
C ASP A 448 -2.50 -40.19 -14.47
N THR A 449 -2.40 -38.87 -14.69
CA THR A 449 -1.12 -38.14 -14.65
C THR A 449 -0.68 -37.90 -13.21
N PHE A 450 -1.61 -37.58 -12.32
CA PHE A 450 -1.40 -37.43 -10.87
C PHE A 450 -1.01 -38.76 -10.22
N GLN A 451 -1.65 -39.89 -10.57
CA GLN A 451 -1.28 -41.22 -10.08
C GLN A 451 0.11 -41.66 -10.57
N ARG A 452 0.51 -41.28 -11.79
CA ARG A 452 1.89 -41.51 -12.30
C ARG A 452 2.94 -40.72 -11.52
N HIS A 453 2.66 -39.45 -11.21
CA HIS A 453 3.58 -38.60 -10.45
C HIS A 453 3.61 -38.98 -8.96
N VAL A 454 2.47 -39.31 -8.36
CA VAL A 454 2.38 -39.81 -6.97
C VAL A 454 3.07 -41.18 -6.84
N GLY A 455 2.97 -42.05 -7.84
CA GLY A 455 3.74 -43.31 -7.89
C GLY A 455 5.26 -43.09 -7.92
N GLN A 456 5.73 -42.10 -8.67
CA GLN A 456 7.15 -41.73 -8.70
C GLN A 456 7.62 -41.10 -7.38
N VAL A 457 6.79 -40.25 -6.77
CA VAL A 457 7.07 -39.63 -5.47
C VAL A 457 7.08 -40.67 -4.34
N ILE A 458 6.18 -41.65 -4.34
CA ILE A 458 6.20 -42.77 -3.37
C ILE A 458 7.46 -43.62 -3.54
N THR A 459 7.92 -43.84 -4.78
CA THR A 459 9.14 -44.61 -5.05
C THR A 459 10.39 -43.84 -4.58
N GLN A 460 10.42 -42.51 -4.76
CA GLN A 460 11.49 -41.65 -4.25
C GLN A 460 11.49 -41.52 -2.73
N ILE A 461 10.32 -41.53 -2.09
CA ILE A 461 10.18 -41.57 -0.63
C ILE A 461 10.64 -42.92 -0.07
N GLN A 462 10.38 -44.03 -0.77
CA GLN A 462 10.88 -45.35 -0.40
C GLN A 462 12.40 -45.48 -0.58
N GLU A 463 12.97 -44.85 -1.62
CA GLU A 463 14.43 -44.73 -1.80
C GLU A 463 15.09 -43.80 -0.76
N ALA A 464 14.40 -42.73 -0.35
CA ALA A 464 14.89 -41.84 0.71
C ALA A 464 14.81 -42.51 2.09
N ALA A 465 13.76 -43.30 2.35
CA ALA A 465 13.63 -44.10 3.57
C ALA A 465 14.68 -45.21 3.64
N SER A 466 14.98 -45.90 2.54
CA SER A 466 16.04 -46.92 2.50
C SER A 466 17.46 -46.34 2.64
N LYS A 467 17.66 -45.07 2.23
CA LYS A 467 18.89 -44.31 2.49
C LYS A 467 18.98 -43.77 3.91
N PHE A 468 17.85 -43.52 4.58
CA PHE A 468 17.79 -43.09 5.98
C PHE A 468 18.04 -44.24 6.97
N ASP A 469 17.69 -45.48 6.61
CA ASP A 469 17.97 -46.69 7.42
C ASP A 469 19.47 -47.04 7.52
N LEU A 470 20.33 -46.39 6.74
CA LEU A 470 21.80 -46.57 6.80
C LEU A 470 22.51 -45.63 7.78
N CYS A 471 21.81 -44.70 8.45
CA CYS A 471 22.46 -43.66 9.25
C CYS A 471 22.11 -43.58 10.74
N ILE A 472 21.25 -44.43 11.31
CA ILE A 472 20.98 -44.37 12.76
C ILE A 472 20.92 -45.77 13.39
N ASN A 473 22.09 -46.24 13.82
CA ASN A 473 22.20 -47.14 14.98
C ASN A 473 22.03 -46.29 16.24
N CYS A 474 20.83 -46.20 16.81
CA CYS A 474 20.60 -46.03 18.25
C CYS A 474 19.11 -46.25 18.61
N ASN A 475 18.91 -47.13 19.59
CA ASN A 475 17.66 -47.59 20.21
C ASN A 475 16.50 -46.58 20.32
N VAL A 476 15.39 -46.87 19.63
CA VAL A 476 14.03 -46.40 19.97
C VAL A 476 13.05 -47.58 19.79
N PRO A 477 11.99 -47.75 20.63
CA PRO A 477 11.26 -49.00 20.75
C PRO A 477 10.40 -49.35 19.51
N ARG A 478 10.45 -50.63 19.09
CA ARG A 478 9.76 -51.21 17.92
C ARG A 478 8.22 -51.05 17.86
N ASN A 479 7.57 -50.48 18.87
CA ASN A 479 6.10 -50.36 18.92
C ASN A 479 5.54 -49.15 18.14
N ALA A 480 6.32 -48.11 17.85
CA ALA A 480 5.84 -46.96 17.07
C ALA A 480 5.80 -47.22 15.55
N VAL A 481 6.74 -48.02 15.05
CA VAL A 481 6.82 -48.38 13.62
C VAL A 481 5.68 -49.32 13.22
N LEU A 482 5.23 -50.20 14.13
CA LEU A 482 4.12 -51.12 13.88
C LEU A 482 2.76 -50.40 13.79
N GLN A 483 2.57 -49.31 14.54
CA GLN A 483 1.35 -48.49 14.47
C GLN A 483 1.29 -47.62 13.21
N ALA A 484 2.42 -47.06 12.78
CA ALA A 484 2.49 -46.31 11.51
C ALA A 484 2.23 -47.24 10.30
N HIS A 485 2.70 -48.49 10.36
CA HIS A 485 2.49 -49.43 9.26
C HIS A 485 1.03 -49.91 9.15
N LEU A 486 0.34 -50.07 10.29
CA LEU A 486 -1.09 -50.40 10.33
C LEU A 486 -1.98 -49.23 9.86
N LEU A 487 -1.62 -47.98 10.15
CA LEU A 487 -2.34 -46.81 9.64
C LEU A 487 -2.19 -46.67 8.12
N LEU A 488 -0.97 -46.86 7.59
CA LEU A 488 -0.70 -46.80 6.14
C LEU A 488 -1.35 -47.96 5.37
N SER A 489 -1.52 -49.13 6.00
CA SER A 489 -2.21 -50.25 5.38
C SER A 489 -3.74 -50.11 5.40
N ALA A 490 -4.29 -49.30 6.30
CA ALA A 490 -5.71 -48.96 6.34
C ALA A 490 -6.07 -47.92 5.27
N MET A 491 -5.20 -46.94 5.02
CA MET A 491 -5.38 -45.92 3.98
C MET A 491 -5.18 -46.43 2.55
N ARG A 492 -4.62 -47.64 2.36
CA ARG A 492 -4.51 -48.29 1.04
C ARG A 492 -5.80 -49.00 0.58
N ARG A 493 -6.81 -49.13 1.45
CA ARG A 493 -8.07 -49.87 1.16
C ARG A 493 -9.31 -48.97 1.01
N THR A 494 -9.13 -47.66 1.01
CA THR A 494 -10.13 -46.62 0.71
C THR A 494 -9.59 -45.77 -0.43
#